data_AF-A0A8J4GW95-F1
#
_entry.id   AF-A0A8J4GW95-F1
#
_cell.length_a   1.000
_cell.length_b   1.000
_cell.length_c   1.000
_cell.angle_alpha   90.00
_cell.angle_beta   90.00
_cell.angle_gamma   90.00
#
_symmetry.space_group_name_H-M   'P 1'
#
loop_
_entity.id
_entity.type
_entity.pdbx_description
1 polymer ?
#
loop_
_entity_poly.entity_id
_entity_poly.type
_entity_poly.pdbx_seq_one_letter_code
_entity_poly.pdbx_strand_id
1 'polypeptide(L)'
;MHLSENGPFSQHRYYTYVACDTCRTKMYKNAKSKSHMPQADAKRVLSRADTVFKAGLSGKAMAYCMNVFWGLYGGDWEATYDRWSVLGIPDLDKNAWADSCPDLPGYDELGNFMTYNTPVCFAALGHFTHGQVQHAHYVTSSYNRVMYAWGQYYAAQAAYPPMQAMPPAPNVLDTLCKVTTTHCPCKSSWGTGNESYSYCDGGGTTLKCEVEDPSSCPSCRRATGQCILDCSVSALQCNKQPSTGVQPAPPPPLPPSPPPAPPPPPPSALPPKECMVTISNCSCRAYWSYKGTMFSYCVDLPEGLTPPNQLWCIVTEDCPTFHSNPLQPCNPKATTFYCSQLPSPSPALPPNPPFHPPPARSRPRQPQPFLPPPPRQPRSSRYPRPGGAPRPPKPKSPRNPRSARN
;
A
#
# COMPACT_ATOMS: atom_id res chain seq x y z
N MET A 1 -8.22 20.27 -11.04
CA MET A 1 -8.04 21.35 -10.05
C MET A 1 -6.63 21.89 -10.20
N HIS A 2 -6.45 23.17 -10.51
CA HIS A 2 -5.12 23.80 -10.43
C HIS A 2 -4.84 24.12 -8.96
N LEU A 3 -3.82 23.50 -8.37
CA LEU A 3 -3.25 23.96 -7.11
C LEU A 3 -2.19 25.01 -7.44
N SER A 4 -2.40 26.22 -6.93
CA SER A 4 -1.47 27.34 -7.10
C SER A 4 -0.35 27.21 -6.08
N GLU A 5 0.83 26.78 -6.51
CA GLU A 5 2.05 26.88 -5.71
C GLU A 5 2.40 28.37 -5.52
N ASN A 6 2.33 28.87 -4.29
CA ASN A 6 3.17 29.94 -3.75
C ASN A 6 2.70 30.33 -2.33
N GLY A 7 3.39 29.84 -1.30
CA GLY A 7 3.16 30.21 0.09
C GLY A 7 4.31 29.72 0.99
N PRO A 8 4.96 30.58 1.79
CA PRO A 8 6.13 30.20 2.57
C PRO A 8 5.74 29.39 3.82
N PHE A 9 5.85 28.07 3.75
CA PHE A 9 5.67 27.20 4.92
C PHE A 9 6.86 27.33 5.89
N SER A 10 6.64 28.06 6.99
CA SER A 10 7.58 28.12 8.12
C SER A 10 7.59 26.78 8.88
N GLN A 11 8.55 25.90 8.55
CA GLN A 11 8.64 24.50 9.02
C GLN A 11 9.11 24.30 10.48
N HIS A 12 8.77 25.19 11.42
CA HIS A 12 9.17 25.05 12.82
C HIS A 12 8.00 25.23 13.80
N ARG A 13 7.28 24.12 14.09
CA ARG A 13 6.70 23.80 15.42
C ARG A 13 6.02 22.41 15.48
N TYR A 14 6.36 21.66 16.54
CA TYR A 14 5.63 20.52 17.13
C TYR A 14 5.39 19.23 16.31
N TYR A 15 6.44 18.42 16.14
CA TYR A 15 6.28 16.95 16.01
C TYR A 15 6.17 16.34 17.42
N THR A 16 4.96 16.30 17.98
CA THR A 16 4.73 15.72 19.31
C THR A 16 4.31 14.26 19.18
N TYR A 17 5.27 13.34 19.23
CA TYR A 17 4.97 11.92 19.47
C TYR A 17 4.21 11.78 20.80
N VAL A 18 2.99 11.24 20.72
CA VAL A 18 2.14 10.88 21.85
C VAL A 18 2.69 9.60 22.46
N ALA A 19 3.77 9.74 23.22
CA ALA A 19 4.29 8.65 24.03
C ALA A 19 3.22 8.22 25.04
N CYS A 20 2.92 6.92 25.11
CA CYS A 20 1.91 6.37 26.01
C CYS A 20 2.12 6.84 27.46
N ASP A 21 1.14 7.58 28.01
CA ASP A 21 1.22 8.12 29.39
C ASP A 21 1.36 7.01 30.44
N THR A 22 0.92 5.79 30.14
CA THR A 22 1.14 4.60 30.97
C THR A 22 2.61 4.20 31.04
N CYS A 23 3.34 4.22 29.91
CA CYS A 23 4.79 3.98 29.87
C CYS A 23 5.56 5.08 30.60
N ARG A 24 5.18 6.35 30.40
CA ARG A 24 5.70 7.50 31.16
C ARG A 24 5.52 7.33 32.68
N THR A 25 4.35 6.84 33.10
CA THR A 25 4.02 6.56 34.50
C THR A 25 4.82 5.38 35.07
N LYS A 26 5.03 4.31 34.29
CA LYS A 26 5.90 3.17 34.67
C LYS A 26 7.35 3.63 34.85
N MET A 27 7.90 4.43 33.93
CA MET A 27 9.24 5.01 34.06
C MET A 27 9.35 5.91 35.30
N TYR A 28 8.36 6.76 35.57
CA TYR A 28 8.33 7.60 36.76
C TYR A 28 8.36 6.77 38.06
N LYS A 29 7.54 5.71 38.14
CA LYS A 29 7.52 4.80 39.29
C LYS A 29 8.86 4.07 39.49
N ASN A 30 9.46 3.56 38.41
CA ASN A 30 10.77 2.89 38.48
C ASN A 30 11.88 3.84 38.92
N ALA A 31 11.96 5.06 38.38
CA ALA A 31 12.94 6.06 38.79
C ALA A 31 12.80 6.44 40.27
N LYS A 32 11.56 6.64 40.74
CA LYS A 32 11.25 6.96 42.15
C LYS A 32 11.55 5.81 43.12
N SER A 33 11.47 4.55 42.67
CA SER A 33 11.75 3.38 43.50
C SER A 33 13.25 3.11 43.74
N LYS A 34 14.13 3.58 42.84
CA LYS A 34 15.56 3.23 42.84
C LYS A 34 16.49 4.31 43.38
N SER A 35 15.98 5.47 43.80
CA SER A 35 16.84 6.58 44.24
C SER A 35 16.13 7.57 45.17
N HIS A 36 16.84 8.03 46.21
CA HIS A 36 16.51 9.24 46.97
C HIS A 36 16.79 10.51 46.14
N MET A 37 16.37 10.53 44.87
CA MET A 37 16.68 11.61 43.95
C MET A 37 15.67 12.76 44.11
N PRO A 38 16.12 14.02 44.24
CA PRO A 38 15.22 15.17 44.37
C PRO A 38 14.21 15.25 43.22
N GLN A 39 12.98 15.66 43.52
CA GLN A 39 11.89 15.72 42.54
C GLN A 39 12.19 16.62 41.33
N ALA A 40 13.06 17.62 41.51
CA ALA A 40 13.57 18.49 40.43
C ALA A 40 14.48 17.73 39.45
N ASP A 41 15.39 16.91 39.94
CA ASP A 41 16.30 16.11 39.11
C ASP A 41 15.54 14.99 38.39
N ALA A 42 14.55 14.37 39.03
CA ALA A 42 13.67 13.40 38.37
C ALA A 42 12.96 14.02 37.15
N LYS A 43 12.45 15.26 37.27
CA LYS A 43 11.88 16.00 36.12
C LYS A 43 12.92 16.30 35.03
N ARG A 44 14.16 16.65 35.41
CA ARG A 44 15.25 16.95 34.45
C ARG A 44 15.76 15.69 33.73
N VAL A 45 15.81 14.54 34.40
CA VAL A 45 16.16 13.26 33.77
C VAL A 45 15.04 12.82 32.81
N LEU A 46 13.77 12.94 33.21
CA LEU A 46 12.64 12.62 32.35
C LEU A 46 12.55 13.52 31.12
N SER A 47 12.72 14.84 31.25
CA SER A 47 12.70 15.73 30.08
C SER A 47 13.87 15.45 29.11
N ARG A 48 15.04 15.10 29.65
CA ARG A 48 16.21 14.74 28.84
C ARG A 48 16.02 13.39 28.14
N ALA A 49 15.42 12.40 28.82
CA ALA A 49 15.05 11.12 28.23
C ALA A 49 13.98 11.32 27.11
N ASP A 50 12.89 12.03 27.39
CA ASP A 50 11.86 12.38 26.39
C ASP A 50 12.48 13.00 25.13
N THR A 51 13.45 13.93 25.29
CA THR A 51 14.09 14.61 24.16
C THR A 51 15.03 13.68 23.37
N VAL A 52 15.84 12.87 24.06
CA VAL A 52 16.79 11.94 23.42
C VAL A 52 16.08 10.80 22.70
N PHE A 53 15.06 10.19 23.32
CA PHE A 53 14.28 9.12 22.70
C PHE A 53 13.47 9.63 21.50
N LYS A 54 12.82 10.80 21.58
CA LYS A 54 12.03 11.33 20.45
C LYS A 54 12.91 11.77 19.27
N ALA A 55 14.07 12.38 19.51
CA ALA A 55 15.01 12.71 18.45
C ALA A 55 15.58 11.45 17.76
N GLY A 56 15.95 10.44 18.55
CA GLY A 56 16.45 9.16 18.04
C GLY A 56 15.39 8.37 17.26
N LEU A 57 14.16 8.26 17.80
CA LEU A 57 13.07 7.51 17.17
C LEU A 57 12.65 8.14 15.83
N SER A 58 12.47 9.47 15.79
CA SER A 58 12.08 10.16 14.55
C SER A 58 13.14 10.04 13.45
N GLY A 59 14.43 10.17 13.81
CA GLY A 59 15.53 9.93 12.88
C GLY A 59 15.60 8.48 12.39
N LYS A 60 15.39 7.50 13.27
CA LYS A 60 15.38 6.08 12.93
C LYS A 60 14.18 5.70 12.04
N ALA A 61 12.98 6.23 12.33
CA ALA A 61 11.79 6.08 11.51
C ALA A 61 11.99 6.68 10.12
N MET A 62 12.47 7.92 10.03
CA MET A 62 12.81 8.55 8.75
C MET A 62 13.80 7.70 7.93
N ALA A 63 14.90 7.24 8.55
CA ALA A 63 15.90 6.41 7.88
C ALA A 63 15.33 5.05 7.43
N TYR A 64 14.50 4.41 8.25
CA TYR A 64 13.82 3.17 7.89
C TYR A 64 12.86 3.36 6.70
N CYS A 65 12.02 4.38 6.74
CA CYS A 65 11.08 4.69 5.66
C CYS A 65 11.81 5.07 4.36
N MET A 66 12.91 5.81 4.43
CA MET A 66 13.77 6.09 3.27
C MET A 66 14.37 4.80 2.69
N ASN A 67 14.83 3.87 3.54
CA ASN A 67 15.34 2.57 3.10
C ASN A 67 14.24 1.71 2.44
N VAL A 68 13.03 1.66 3.01
CA VAL A 68 11.90 0.97 2.36
C VAL A 68 11.55 1.63 1.02
N PHE A 69 11.41 2.95 0.96
CA PHE A 69 11.03 3.65 -0.28
C PHE A 69 12.07 3.48 -1.40
N TRP A 70 13.35 3.79 -1.12
CA TRP A 70 14.41 3.72 -2.13
C TRP A 70 14.97 2.31 -2.36
N GLY A 71 14.98 1.47 -1.32
CA GLY A 71 15.60 0.14 -1.36
C GLY A 71 14.66 -1.01 -1.74
N LEU A 72 13.35 -0.90 -1.43
CA LEU A 72 12.36 -1.90 -1.85
C LEU A 72 11.60 -1.48 -3.11
N TYR A 73 11.17 -0.22 -3.19
CA TYR A 73 10.41 0.28 -4.35
C TYR A 73 11.27 1.06 -5.37
N GLY A 74 12.58 1.20 -5.15
CA GLY A 74 13.46 1.94 -6.06
C GLY A 74 13.19 3.46 -6.12
N GLY A 75 12.33 3.98 -5.23
CA GLY A 75 11.76 5.32 -5.33
C GLY A 75 10.61 5.46 -6.34
N ASP A 76 10.05 4.35 -6.82
CA ASP A 76 8.94 4.33 -7.76
C ASP A 76 7.60 4.68 -7.08
N TRP A 77 6.93 5.69 -7.62
CA TRP A 77 5.62 6.12 -7.16
C TRP A 77 4.49 5.24 -7.70
N GLU A 78 4.63 4.60 -8.87
CA GLU A 78 3.61 3.67 -9.38
C GLU A 78 3.52 2.43 -8.49
N ALA A 79 4.66 1.80 -8.17
CA ALA A 79 4.73 0.71 -7.19
C ALA A 79 4.21 1.11 -5.80
N THR A 80 4.38 2.39 -5.41
CA THR A 80 3.82 2.95 -4.18
C THR A 80 2.29 3.05 -4.25
N TYR A 81 1.72 3.56 -5.35
CA TYR A 81 0.28 3.69 -5.54
C TYR A 81 -0.42 2.33 -5.63
N ASP A 82 0.15 1.37 -6.36
CA ASP A 82 -0.35 -0.01 -6.41
C ASP A 82 -0.47 -0.59 -5.00
N ARG A 83 0.55 -0.37 -4.15
CA ARG A 83 0.56 -0.84 -2.76
C ARG A 83 -0.44 -0.10 -1.87
N TRP A 84 -0.67 1.20 -2.09
CA TRP A 84 -1.67 1.99 -1.36
C TRP A 84 -3.12 1.57 -1.66
N SER A 85 -3.37 0.77 -2.71
CA SER A 85 -4.70 0.21 -3.00
C SER A 85 -5.16 -0.84 -1.98
N VAL A 86 -4.26 -1.36 -1.13
CA VAL A 86 -4.55 -2.42 -0.15
C VAL A 86 -4.83 -1.83 1.24
N LEU A 87 -5.92 -2.27 1.87
CA LEU A 87 -6.30 -1.87 3.22
C LEU A 87 -5.64 -2.74 4.31
N GLY A 88 -5.33 -2.12 5.45
CA GLY A 88 -4.72 -2.78 6.61
C GLY A 88 -3.26 -2.42 6.84
N ILE A 89 -2.68 -2.95 7.92
CA ILE A 89 -1.31 -2.66 8.35
C ILE A 89 -0.34 -3.51 7.50
N PRO A 90 0.59 -2.91 6.74
CA PRO A 90 1.62 -3.62 5.99
C PRO A 90 2.55 -4.40 6.93
N ASP A 91 3.06 -5.56 6.52
CA ASP A 91 3.98 -6.34 7.36
C ASP A 91 5.29 -5.58 7.66
N LEU A 92 5.75 -4.73 6.74
CA LEU A 92 6.89 -3.83 6.95
C LEU A 92 6.63 -2.77 8.04
N ASP A 93 5.38 -2.51 8.41
CA ASP A 93 5.04 -1.56 9.47
C ASP A 93 4.79 -2.24 10.83
N LYS A 94 4.71 -3.58 10.88
CA LYS A 94 4.55 -4.39 12.11
C LYS A 94 5.89 -4.58 12.83
N ASN A 95 6.58 -3.49 13.10
CA ASN A 95 7.96 -3.52 13.58
C ASN A 95 8.02 -3.28 15.11
N ALA A 96 8.49 -4.29 15.84
CA ALA A 96 8.55 -4.27 17.31
C ALA A 96 9.58 -3.27 17.90
N TRP A 97 10.39 -2.60 17.06
CA TRP A 97 11.37 -1.61 17.54
C TRP A 97 10.81 -0.19 17.60
N ALA A 98 9.75 0.13 16.86
CA ALA A 98 9.06 1.42 16.94
C ALA A 98 7.97 1.43 18.01
N ASP A 99 7.48 0.25 18.41
CA ASP A 99 6.42 0.08 19.42
C ASP A 99 6.78 0.74 20.77
N SER A 100 6.06 1.81 21.11
CA SER A 100 6.15 2.52 22.39
C SER A 100 5.40 1.83 23.53
N CYS A 101 4.66 0.75 23.23
CA CYS A 101 3.81 0.00 24.15
C CYS A 101 4.13 -1.52 24.20
N PRO A 102 5.40 -1.96 24.32
CA PRO A 102 5.83 -3.37 24.15
C PRO A 102 5.27 -4.37 25.18
N ASP A 103 4.60 -3.88 26.23
CA ASP A 103 3.88 -4.72 27.21
C ASP A 103 2.42 -5.03 26.76
N LEU A 104 1.95 -4.47 25.63
CA LEU A 104 0.59 -4.59 25.10
C LEU A 104 0.62 -5.18 23.68
N PRO A 105 -0.43 -5.92 23.26
CA PRO A 105 -0.51 -6.41 21.89
C PRO A 105 -0.75 -5.25 20.91
N GLY A 106 0.18 -5.03 19.98
CA GLY A 106 0.08 -3.99 18.96
C GLY A 106 1.42 -3.73 18.27
N TYR A 107 1.44 -2.71 17.42
CA TYR A 107 2.64 -2.09 16.85
C TYR A 107 2.35 -0.60 16.66
N ASP A 108 3.36 0.27 16.81
CA ASP A 108 3.23 1.68 16.42
C ASP A 108 3.38 1.80 14.90
N GLU A 109 2.26 2.04 14.23
CA GLU A 109 2.12 2.08 12.76
C GLU A 109 2.75 3.36 12.17
N LEU A 110 4.02 3.29 11.76
CA LEU A 110 4.79 4.44 11.23
C LEU A 110 4.18 5.02 9.95
N GLY A 111 3.53 4.20 9.14
CA GLY A 111 2.89 4.58 7.88
C GLY A 111 1.41 4.91 7.96
N ASN A 112 0.79 4.83 9.14
CA ASN A 112 -0.64 5.11 9.23
C ASN A 112 -0.91 6.61 9.04
N PHE A 113 -1.82 6.98 8.13
CA PHE A 113 -2.11 8.37 7.78
C PHE A 113 -2.68 9.23 8.93
N MET A 114 -3.11 8.60 10.03
CA MET A 114 -3.56 9.30 11.25
C MET A 114 -2.41 9.64 12.22
N THR A 115 -1.16 9.30 11.90
CA THR A 115 0.02 9.64 12.70
C THR A 115 0.68 10.95 12.25
N TYR A 116 1.54 11.52 13.10
CA TYR A 116 2.35 12.71 12.78
C TYR A 116 3.74 12.35 12.27
N ASN A 117 3.84 11.32 11.42
CA ASN A 117 5.10 10.89 10.84
C ASN A 117 5.48 11.69 9.57
N THR A 118 6.62 11.37 8.99
CA THR A 118 7.22 12.10 7.87
C THR A 118 6.59 11.70 6.53
N PRO A 119 6.57 12.59 5.51
CA PRO A 119 5.97 12.28 4.21
C PRO A 119 6.54 11.02 3.52
N VAL A 120 7.82 10.68 3.75
CA VAL A 120 8.41 9.44 3.21
C VAL A 120 7.94 8.19 3.94
N CYS A 121 7.54 8.27 5.22
CA CYS A 121 6.86 7.16 5.87
C CYS A 121 5.47 6.94 5.30
N PHE A 122 4.77 8.00 4.87
CA PHE A 122 3.54 7.84 4.11
C PHE A 122 3.80 7.28 2.70
N ALA A 123 4.86 7.69 2.00
CA ALA A 123 5.28 7.03 0.75
C ALA A 123 5.53 5.53 0.96
N ALA A 124 6.48 5.19 1.83
CA ALA A 124 6.93 3.81 2.06
C ALA A 124 5.86 2.88 2.68
N LEU A 125 5.11 3.41 3.65
CA LEU A 125 4.30 2.63 4.59
C LEU A 125 2.81 3.07 4.63
N GLY A 126 2.43 4.10 3.88
CA GLY A 126 1.09 4.75 3.82
C GLY A 126 -0.10 3.80 3.76
N HIS A 127 -0.93 3.79 4.81
CA HIS A 127 -2.13 2.96 4.86
C HIS A 127 -3.21 3.52 5.80
N PHE A 128 -4.42 3.00 5.63
CA PHE A 128 -5.49 3.04 6.63
C PHE A 128 -5.82 1.62 7.10
N THR A 129 -6.21 1.49 8.37
CA THR A 129 -6.75 0.22 8.88
C THR A 129 -8.21 0.03 8.44
N HIS A 130 -8.67 -1.22 8.43
CA HIS A 130 -10.07 -1.55 8.12
C HIS A 130 -11.06 -0.79 9.02
N GLY A 131 -10.75 -0.65 10.31
CA GLY A 131 -11.59 0.10 11.27
C GLY A 131 -11.63 1.60 10.99
N GLN A 132 -10.51 2.21 10.60
CA GLN A 132 -10.47 3.62 10.18
C GLN A 132 -11.30 3.87 8.93
N VAL A 133 -11.19 3.00 7.91
CA VAL A 133 -11.98 3.10 6.69
C VAL A 133 -13.47 2.92 6.99
N GLN A 134 -13.86 1.88 7.75
CA GLN A 134 -15.24 1.68 8.19
C GLN A 134 -15.80 2.90 8.96
N HIS A 135 -15.00 3.50 9.85
CA HIS A 135 -15.38 4.71 10.57
C HIS A 135 -15.53 5.92 9.62
N ALA A 136 -14.63 6.08 8.64
CA ALA A 136 -14.77 7.11 7.61
C ALA A 136 -16.05 6.94 6.79
N HIS A 137 -16.37 5.71 6.33
CA HIS A 137 -17.65 5.42 5.67
C HIS A 137 -18.84 5.80 6.56
N TYR A 138 -18.84 5.43 7.84
CA TYR A 138 -19.90 5.78 8.79
C TYR A 138 -20.06 7.30 8.97
N VAL A 139 -18.95 8.03 9.19
CA VAL A 139 -18.97 9.48 9.39
C VAL A 139 -19.42 10.19 8.11
N THR A 140 -18.82 9.92 6.96
CA THR A 140 -19.18 10.59 5.69
C THR A 140 -20.63 10.27 5.29
N SER A 141 -21.09 9.02 5.45
CA SER A 141 -22.48 8.63 5.18
C SER A 141 -23.50 9.20 6.16
N SER A 142 -23.07 9.61 7.37
CA SER A 142 -23.93 10.26 8.36
C SER A 142 -24.03 11.78 8.14
N TYR A 143 -22.89 12.46 7.96
CA TYR A 143 -22.79 13.93 7.89
C TYR A 143 -22.95 14.53 6.49
N ASN A 144 -22.42 13.89 5.44
CA ASN A 144 -22.51 14.39 4.05
C ASN A 144 -22.93 13.28 3.09
N ARG A 145 -24.19 12.88 3.23
CA ARG A 145 -24.74 11.65 2.63
C ARG A 145 -24.79 11.71 1.10
N VAL A 146 -24.98 12.90 0.52
CA VAL A 146 -24.93 13.12 -0.95
C VAL A 146 -23.50 12.92 -1.46
N MET A 147 -22.52 13.56 -0.83
CA MET A 147 -21.11 13.37 -1.20
C MET A 147 -20.66 11.92 -1.00
N TYR A 148 -21.15 11.25 0.05
CA TYR A 148 -20.91 9.82 0.25
C TYR A 148 -21.46 8.97 -0.90
N ALA A 149 -22.72 9.19 -1.30
CA ALA A 149 -23.35 8.45 -2.40
C ALA A 149 -22.62 8.68 -3.74
N TRP A 150 -22.19 9.93 -4.02
CA TRP A 150 -21.33 10.23 -5.17
C TRP A 150 -19.96 9.57 -5.06
N GLY A 151 -19.34 9.54 -3.87
CA GLY A 151 -18.09 8.81 -3.65
C GLY A 151 -18.21 7.31 -3.91
N GLN A 152 -19.28 6.67 -3.44
CA GLN A 152 -19.58 5.26 -3.72
C GLN A 152 -19.82 5.01 -5.21
N TYR A 153 -20.57 5.87 -5.88
CA TYR A 153 -20.82 5.79 -7.32
C TYR A 153 -19.53 5.91 -8.13
N TYR A 154 -18.70 6.92 -7.85
CA TYR A 154 -17.43 7.08 -8.54
C TYR A 154 -16.44 5.95 -8.22
N ALA A 155 -16.48 5.37 -7.00
CA ALA A 155 -15.68 4.19 -6.68
C ALA A 155 -16.15 2.93 -7.44
N ALA A 156 -17.46 2.77 -7.66
CA ALA A 156 -18.03 1.68 -8.45
C ALA A 156 -17.87 1.86 -9.98
N GLN A 157 -17.68 3.11 -10.45
CA GLN A 157 -17.45 3.45 -11.86
C GLN A 157 -16.00 3.70 -12.23
N ALA A 158 -15.13 3.93 -11.25
CA ALA A 158 -13.70 3.93 -11.47
C ALA A 158 -13.37 2.61 -12.16
N ALA A 159 -12.92 2.71 -13.42
CA ALA A 159 -12.29 1.57 -14.05
C ALA A 159 -11.19 1.14 -13.08
N TYR A 160 -11.28 -0.09 -12.57
CA TYR A 160 -10.18 -0.67 -11.80
C TYR A 160 -8.91 -0.37 -12.60
N PRO A 161 -7.90 0.30 -12.02
CA PRO A 161 -6.65 0.55 -12.72
C PRO A 161 -6.23 -0.79 -13.31
N PRO A 162 -6.05 -0.87 -14.65
CA PRO A 162 -6.11 -2.12 -15.39
C PRO A 162 -5.10 -3.04 -14.74
N MET A 163 -5.57 -4.10 -14.05
CA MET A 163 -4.79 -4.79 -13.01
C MET A 163 -3.37 -5.01 -13.50
N GLN A 164 -2.47 -4.10 -13.13
CA GLN A 164 -1.07 -4.28 -13.42
C GLN A 164 -0.73 -5.55 -12.67
N ALA A 165 -0.24 -6.55 -13.38
CA ALA A 165 0.03 -7.85 -12.79
C ALA A 165 0.89 -7.58 -11.56
N MET A 166 0.29 -7.76 -10.36
CA MET A 166 0.81 -7.17 -9.11
C MET A 166 2.33 -7.36 -9.11
N PRO A 167 3.14 -6.30 -8.93
CA PRO A 167 4.59 -6.41 -9.00
C PRO A 167 4.99 -7.63 -8.18
N PRO A 168 5.56 -8.67 -8.83
CA PRO A 168 5.38 -10.06 -8.42
C PRO A 168 5.73 -10.20 -6.94
N ALA A 169 4.73 -10.58 -6.14
CA ALA A 169 4.71 -10.44 -4.69
C ALA A 169 6.10 -10.72 -4.12
N PRO A 170 6.72 -9.72 -3.42
CA PRO A 170 8.17 -9.58 -3.30
C PRO A 170 8.77 -10.93 -2.97
N ASN A 171 9.50 -11.46 -3.96
CA ASN A 171 9.72 -12.90 -4.07
C ASN A 171 10.29 -13.40 -2.74
N VAL A 172 9.69 -14.41 -2.10
CA VAL A 172 10.12 -14.84 -0.76
C VAL A 172 11.60 -15.30 -0.78
N LEU A 173 12.09 -15.64 -1.97
CA LEU A 173 13.51 -15.84 -2.29
C LEU A 173 14.36 -14.56 -2.08
N ASP A 174 13.91 -13.37 -2.49
CA ASP A 174 14.65 -12.11 -2.32
C ASP A 174 14.89 -11.74 -0.85
N THR A 175 13.99 -12.10 0.07
CA THR A 175 14.21 -11.92 1.51
C THR A 175 15.15 -12.98 2.08
N LEU A 176 15.06 -14.24 1.61
CA LEU A 176 16.00 -15.30 2.01
C LEU A 176 17.44 -14.99 1.57
N CYS A 177 17.62 -14.34 0.42
CA CYS A 177 18.91 -13.90 -0.12
C CYS A 177 19.50 -12.66 0.57
N LYS A 178 18.85 -12.15 1.62
CA LYS A 178 19.31 -11.03 2.43
C LYS A 178 19.68 -11.44 3.86
N VAL A 179 19.66 -12.75 4.17
CA VAL A 179 19.95 -13.28 5.51
C VAL A 179 20.88 -14.50 5.49
N THR A 180 21.78 -14.50 6.47
CA THR A 180 22.71 -15.60 6.77
C THR A 180 21.99 -16.85 7.30
N THR A 181 22.67 -18.00 7.32
CA THR A 181 22.16 -19.23 7.97
C THR A 181 21.80 -19.02 9.45
N THR A 182 22.40 -18.04 10.12
CA THR A 182 22.11 -17.66 11.50
C THR A 182 21.19 -16.44 11.62
N HIS A 183 20.38 -16.16 10.59
CA HIS A 183 19.38 -15.08 10.51
C HIS A 183 19.92 -13.65 10.72
N CYS A 184 21.23 -13.42 10.58
CA CYS A 184 21.82 -12.09 10.60
C CYS A 184 21.65 -11.39 9.24
N PRO A 185 21.33 -10.08 9.19
CA PRO A 185 21.12 -9.34 7.94
C PRO A 185 22.42 -9.17 7.13
N CYS A 186 22.31 -9.25 5.82
CA CYS A 186 23.41 -9.06 4.88
C CYS A 186 23.49 -7.61 4.36
N LYS A 187 24.70 -7.07 4.19
CA LYS A 187 24.92 -5.79 3.51
C LYS A 187 24.44 -5.84 2.06
N SER A 188 23.81 -4.75 1.61
CA SER A 188 23.39 -4.57 0.21
C SER A 188 24.56 -4.46 -0.77
N SER A 189 25.74 -4.04 -0.30
CA SER A 189 27.00 -4.07 -1.03
C SER A 189 28.16 -4.34 -0.07
N TRP A 190 29.05 -5.24 -0.46
CA TRP A 190 30.27 -5.59 0.27
C TRP A 190 31.36 -6.04 -0.72
N GLY A 191 32.60 -6.22 -0.25
CA GLY A 191 33.70 -6.59 -1.14
C GLY A 191 34.79 -7.39 -0.44
N THR A 192 35.59 -8.12 -1.23
CA THR A 192 36.78 -8.83 -0.76
C THR A 192 37.83 -8.79 -1.87
N GLY A 193 38.99 -8.18 -1.58
CA GLY A 193 39.98 -7.89 -2.61
C GLY A 193 39.46 -6.87 -3.63
N ASN A 194 39.49 -7.22 -4.92
CA ASN A 194 39.02 -6.37 -6.01
C ASN A 194 37.59 -6.72 -6.48
N GLU A 195 36.94 -7.71 -5.85
CA GLU A 195 35.58 -8.13 -6.21
C GLU A 195 34.55 -7.44 -5.31
N SER A 196 33.42 -7.05 -5.92
CA SER A 196 32.27 -6.42 -5.28
C SER A 196 31.07 -7.35 -5.40
N TYR A 197 30.30 -7.45 -4.32
CA TYR A 197 29.23 -8.41 -4.09
C TYR A 197 28.02 -7.68 -3.51
N SER A 198 26.82 -8.24 -3.67
CA SER A 198 25.59 -7.67 -3.10
C SER A 198 24.76 -8.74 -2.38
N TYR A 199 24.36 -8.45 -1.13
CA TYR A 199 23.66 -9.39 -0.26
C TYR A 199 24.34 -10.77 -0.23
N CYS A 200 23.57 -11.87 -0.39
CA CYS A 200 24.09 -13.23 -0.55
C CYS A 200 24.65 -13.47 -1.96
N ASP A 201 25.98 -13.41 -2.09
CA ASP A 201 26.69 -13.58 -3.36
C ASP A 201 27.97 -14.40 -3.17
N GLY A 202 28.59 -14.81 -4.28
CA GLY A 202 29.82 -15.58 -4.33
C GLY A 202 30.02 -16.28 -5.68
N GLY A 203 31.25 -16.73 -5.92
CA GLY A 203 31.63 -17.53 -7.10
C GLY A 203 31.63 -19.06 -6.88
N GLY A 204 31.20 -19.53 -5.72
CA GLY A 204 31.22 -20.96 -5.33
C GLY A 204 29.83 -21.58 -5.15
N THR A 205 29.78 -22.80 -4.63
CA THR A 205 28.53 -23.53 -4.32
C THR A 205 27.77 -22.95 -3.13
N THR A 206 28.46 -22.24 -2.23
CA THR A 206 27.91 -21.55 -1.06
C THR A 206 27.92 -20.05 -1.31
N LEU A 207 26.74 -19.42 -1.21
CA LEU A 207 26.64 -17.96 -1.12
C LEU A 207 27.10 -17.48 0.25
N LYS A 208 27.75 -16.33 0.30
CA LYS A 208 28.16 -15.66 1.53
C LYS A 208 27.66 -14.22 1.54
N CYS A 209 27.65 -13.59 2.69
CA CYS A 209 27.48 -12.14 2.78
C CYS A 209 28.28 -11.56 3.94
N GLU A 210 28.70 -10.30 3.79
CA GLU A 210 29.13 -9.52 4.95
C GLU A 210 27.89 -9.06 5.74
N VAL A 211 27.90 -9.30 7.06
CA VAL A 211 26.80 -8.92 7.95
C VAL A 211 26.70 -7.40 8.09
N GLU A 212 25.48 -6.86 8.05
CA GLU A 212 25.20 -5.42 8.10
C GLU A 212 25.71 -4.76 9.38
N ASP A 213 25.33 -5.32 10.54
CA ASP A 213 25.85 -4.94 11.86
C ASP A 213 26.40 -6.18 12.59
N PRO A 214 27.73 -6.37 12.61
CA PRO A 214 28.39 -7.46 13.34
C PRO A 214 28.11 -7.48 14.85
N SER A 215 27.73 -6.35 15.47
CA SER A 215 27.43 -6.29 16.90
C SER A 215 26.04 -6.88 17.24
N SER A 216 25.10 -6.77 16.30
CA SER A 216 23.75 -7.37 16.40
C SER A 216 23.74 -8.89 16.23
N CYS A 217 24.72 -9.44 15.50
CA CYS A 217 24.75 -10.85 15.12
C CYS A 217 25.53 -11.72 16.13
N PRO A 218 24.91 -12.71 16.79
CA PRO A 218 25.60 -13.56 17.77
C PRO A 218 26.84 -14.28 17.21
N SER A 219 26.75 -14.74 15.97
CA SER A 219 27.82 -15.42 15.22
C SER A 219 29.04 -14.53 14.95
N CYS A 220 28.85 -13.20 14.93
CA CYS A 220 29.89 -12.22 14.64
C CYS A 220 30.62 -11.67 15.88
N ARG A 221 30.19 -12.02 17.10
CA ARG A 221 30.72 -11.44 18.36
C ARG A 221 32.24 -11.57 18.58
N ARG A 222 32.93 -12.43 17.83
CA ARG A 222 34.39 -12.64 17.89
C ARG A 222 35.13 -12.10 16.66
N ALA A 223 34.43 -11.54 15.67
CA ALA A 223 35.05 -10.95 14.50
C ALA A 223 35.63 -9.58 14.85
N THR A 224 36.92 -9.38 14.56
CA THR A 224 37.63 -8.10 14.72
C THR A 224 37.69 -7.27 13.42
N GLY A 225 36.91 -7.67 12.41
CA GLY A 225 36.86 -7.07 11.07
C GLY A 225 35.56 -7.45 10.35
N GLN A 226 35.59 -7.56 9.01
CA GLN A 226 34.44 -8.00 8.23
C GLN A 226 33.92 -9.37 8.73
N CYS A 227 32.67 -9.42 9.17
CA CYS A 227 32.02 -10.68 9.52
C CYS A 227 31.30 -11.23 8.29
N ILE A 228 31.94 -12.17 7.60
CA ILE A 228 31.38 -12.83 6.42
C ILE A 228 30.87 -14.21 6.84
N LEU A 229 29.58 -14.46 6.65
CA LEU A 229 28.90 -15.71 7.01
C LEU A 229 28.24 -16.36 5.79
N ASP A 230 27.96 -17.66 5.89
CA ASP A 230 27.24 -18.40 4.86
C ASP A 230 25.74 -18.03 4.85
N CYS A 231 25.15 -18.01 3.66
CA CYS A 231 23.76 -17.62 3.47
C CYS A 231 22.75 -18.76 3.67
N SER A 232 21.51 -18.40 4.04
CA SER A 232 20.45 -19.37 4.36
C SER A 232 19.98 -20.23 3.18
N VAL A 233 20.39 -19.87 1.95
CA VAL A 233 19.92 -20.43 0.69
C VAL A 233 21.06 -20.64 -0.31
N SER A 234 20.82 -21.54 -1.28
CA SER A 234 21.78 -21.89 -2.33
C SER A 234 21.82 -20.87 -3.48
N ALA A 235 22.91 -20.89 -4.26
CA ALA A 235 23.08 -20.03 -5.44
C ALA A 235 21.94 -20.17 -6.48
N LEU A 236 21.32 -21.34 -6.56
CA LEU A 236 20.15 -21.62 -7.42
C LEU A 236 18.88 -20.91 -6.95
N GLN A 237 18.72 -20.70 -5.64
CA GLN A 237 17.53 -20.07 -5.06
C GLN A 237 17.58 -18.54 -5.13
N CYS A 238 18.78 -17.95 -5.03
CA CYS A 238 18.96 -16.50 -5.18
C CYS A 238 19.00 -16.01 -6.63
N ASN A 239 18.60 -16.86 -7.57
CA ASN A 239 18.35 -16.50 -8.96
C ASN A 239 19.38 -15.52 -9.53
N LYS A 240 20.66 -15.87 -9.39
CA LYS A 240 21.70 -15.42 -10.33
C LYS A 240 21.25 -15.92 -11.70
N GLN A 241 20.48 -15.10 -12.42
CA GLN A 241 20.24 -15.36 -13.84
C GLN A 241 21.63 -15.46 -14.46
N PRO A 242 21.99 -16.59 -15.10
CA PRO A 242 23.17 -16.61 -15.93
C PRO A 242 22.97 -15.50 -16.97
N SER A 243 23.98 -14.66 -17.17
CA SER A 243 23.90 -13.41 -17.95
C SER A 243 23.68 -13.61 -19.47
N THR A 244 23.21 -14.80 -19.86
CA THR A 244 22.91 -15.24 -21.22
C THR A 244 21.54 -14.78 -21.71
N GLY A 245 21.31 -13.47 -21.71
CA GLY A 245 20.76 -12.67 -22.82
C GLY A 245 19.50 -13.07 -23.60
N VAL A 246 18.67 -14.05 -23.20
CA VAL A 246 17.43 -14.39 -23.93
C VAL A 246 16.26 -14.59 -22.96
N GLN A 247 15.47 -13.53 -22.76
CA GLN A 247 14.15 -13.64 -22.16
C GLN A 247 13.14 -14.15 -23.21
N PRO A 248 12.30 -15.16 -22.93
CA PRO A 248 11.19 -15.50 -23.81
C PRO A 248 10.26 -14.31 -23.98
N ALA A 249 9.84 -14.03 -25.22
CA ALA A 249 8.86 -12.97 -25.47
C ALA A 249 7.55 -13.28 -24.70
N PRO A 250 6.99 -12.32 -23.93
CA PRO A 250 5.77 -12.56 -23.19
C PRO A 250 4.61 -12.90 -24.15
N PRO A 251 3.66 -13.77 -23.74
CA PRO A 251 2.50 -14.09 -24.56
C PRO A 251 1.71 -12.81 -24.90
N PRO A 252 1.11 -12.72 -26.09
CA PRO A 252 0.34 -11.54 -26.48
C PRO A 252 -0.83 -11.34 -25.50
N PRO A 253 -1.10 -10.09 -25.07
CA PRO A 253 -2.16 -9.82 -24.11
C PRO A 253 -3.52 -10.24 -24.66
N LEU A 254 -4.32 -10.89 -23.82
CA LEU A 254 -5.72 -11.17 -24.16
C LEU A 254 -6.47 -9.85 -24.41
N PRO A 255 -7.41 -9.80 -25.38
CA PRO A 255 -8.23 -8.62 -25.58
C PRO A 255 -9.04 -8.33 -24.30
N PRO A 256 -9.10 -7.07 -23.85
CA PRO A 256 -9.86 -6.72 -22.64
C PRO A 256 -11.33 -7.07 -22.83
N SER A 257 -11.95 -7.61 -21.78
CA SER A 257 -13.41 -7.80 -21.77
C SER A 257 -14.10 -6.44 -21.90
N PRO A 258 -15.24 -6.34 -22.61
CA PRO A 258 -15.97 -5.08 -22.70
C PRO A 258 -16.35 -4.60 -21.28
N PRO A 259 -16.19 -3.31 -20.97
CA PRO A 259 -16.47 -2.80 -19.64
C PRO A 259 -17.94 -3.03 -19.27
N PRO A 260 -18.25 -3.35 -18.00
CA PRO A 260 -19.63 -3.41 -17.53
C PRO A 260 -20.37 -2.10 -17.79
N ALA A 261 -21.69 -2.19 -17.98
CA ALA A 261 -22.51 -0.98 -18.06
C ALA A 261 -22.38 -0.18 -16.75
N PRO A 262 -22.14 1.13 -16.80
CA PRO A 262 -22.03 1.95 -15.60
C PRO A 262 -23.31 1.87 -14.75
N PRO A 263 -23.22 1.72 -13.41
CA PRO A 263 -24.39 1.86 -12.53
C PRO A 263 -25.07 3.23 -12.70
N PRO A 264 -26.35 3.37 -12.36
CA PRO A 264 -27.05 4.64 -12.46
C PRO A 264 -26.48 5.68 -11.47
N PRO A 265 -26.51 6.99 -11.81
CA PRO A 265 -26.05 8.05 -10.91
C PRO A 265 -26.83 8.06 -9.59
N PRO A 266 -26.16 8.38 -8.47
CA PRO A 266 -26.82 8.47 -7.18
C PRO A 266 -27.80 9.64 -7.18
N PRO A 267 -28.84 9.60 -6.34
CA PRO A 267 -29.86 10.65 -6.34
C PRO A 267 -29.23 12.02 -6.05
N SER A 268 -29.50 12.99 -6.93
CA SER A 268 -28.97 14.35 -6.84
C SER A 268 -29.46 15.12 -5.61
N ALA A 269 -30.50 14.63 -4.95
CA ALA A 269 -31.07 15.17 -3.73
C ALA A 269 -31.06 14.10 -2.63
N LEU A 270 -30.94 14.57 -1.39
CA LEU A 270 -31.26 13.76 -0.21
C LEU A 270 -32.71 13.26 -0.26
N PRO A 271 -33.05 12.18 0.47
CA PRO A 271 -34.44 11.90 0.84
C PRO A 271 -35.16 13.18 1.30
N PRO A 272 -36.45 13.33 0.97
CA PRO A 272 -37.33 14.25 1.69
C PRO A 272 -37.18 14.06 3.20
N LYS A 273 -37.21 15.15 3.97
CA LYS A 273 -36.90 15.12 5.41
C LYS A 273 -37.84 14.18 6.18
N GLU A 274 -39.07 14.03 5.69
CA GLU A 274 -40.11 13.11 6.15
C GLU A 274 -39.62 11.66 6.16
N CYS A 275 -38.86 11.25 5.14
CA CYS A 275 -38.28 9.90 5.04
C CYS A 275 -37.09 9.67 5.99
N MET A 276 -36.60 10.70 6.68
CA MET A 276 -35.44 10.61 7.59
C MET A 276 -35.81 10.66 9.08
N VAL A 277 -37.10 10.80 9.42
CA VAL A 277 -37.53 10.98 10.81
C VAL A 277 -38.70 10.08 11.20
N THR A 278 -38.72 9.69 12.47
CA THR A 278 -39.82 8.92 13.08
C THR A 278 -41.06 9.77 13.34
N ILE A 279 -42.16 9.13 13.74
CA ILE A 279 -43.35 9.82 14.27
C ILE A 279 -42.98 10.68 15.50
N SER A 280 -42.04 10.20 16.33
CA SER A 280 -41.48 10.92 17.48
C SER A 280 -40.43 11.98 17.12
N ASN A 281 -40.23 12.29 15.82
CA ASN A 281 -39.26 13.25 15.31
C ASN A 281 -37.78 12.93 15.65
N CYS A 282 -37.46 11.67 15.95
CA CYS A 282 -36.09 11.18 16.06
C CYS A 282 -35.48 10.94 14.69
N SER A 283 -34.16 11.14 14.58
CA SER A 283 -33.40 10.88 13.35
C SER A 283 -33.26 9.39 13.08
N CYS A 284 -33.63 8.97 11.87
CA CYS A 284 -33.33 7.64 11.35
C CYS A 284 -31.84 7.52 10.97
N ARG A 285 -31.24 6.35 11.23
CA ARG A 285 -29.93 5.98 10.70
C ARG A 285 -29.99 5.94 9.18
N ALA A 286 -28.95 6.48 8.53
CA ALA A 286 -28.88 6.53 7.07
C ALA A 286 -28.82 5.13 6.44
N TYR A 287 -28.16 4.19 7.12
CA TYR A 287 -28.05 2.79 6.75
C TYR A 287 -28.19 1.92 7.99
N TRP A 288 -28.87 0.79 7.86
CA TRP A 288 -29.06 -0.19 8.93
C TRP A 288 -29.36 -1.58 8.36
N SER A 289 -29.06 -2.63 9.13
CA SER A 289 -29.33 -4.02 8.73
C SER A 289 -30.48 -4.60 9.54
N TYR A 290 -31.32 -5.40 8.90
CA TYR A 290 -32.37 -6.17 9.57
C TYR A 290 -32.55 -7.52 8.89
N LYS A 291 -32.47 -8.60 9.67
CA LYS A 291 -32.47 -10.00 9.17
C LYS A 291 -31.50 -10.26 8.00
N GLY A 292 -30.33 -9.61 8.02
CA GLY A 292 -29.29 -9.74 6.97
C GLY A 292 -29.51 -8.88 5.73
N THR A 293 -30.65 -8.21 5.57
CA THR A 293 -30.89 -7.24 4.49
C THR A 293 -30.45 -5.84 4.93
N MET A 294 -29.79 -5.10 4.05
CA MET A 294 -29.44 -3.70 4.28
C MET A 294 -30.56 -2.77 3.79
N PHE A 295 -30.91 -1.81 4.64
CA PHE A 295 -31.94 -0.80 4.41
C PHE A 295 -31.37 0.60 4.63
N SER A 296 -32.05 1.62 4.11
CA SER A 296 -31.68 3.02 4.27
C SER A 296 -32.88 3.86 4.68
N TYR A 297 -32.77 4.59 5.80
CA TYR A 297 -33.84 5.42 6.36
C TYR A 297 -35.17 4.65 6.59
N CYS A 298 -36.29 5.31 6.31
CA CYS A 298 -37.63 4.76 6.32
C CYS A 298 -37.90 3.84 5.12
N VAL A 299 -38.11 2.56 5.40
CA VAL A 299 -38.44 1.52 4.41
C VAL A 299 -39.68 0.74 4.86
N ASP A 300 -40.29 0.04 3.92
CA ASP A 300 -41.24 -1.01 4.26
C ASP A 300 -40.47 -2.26 4.71
N LEU A 301 -40.96 -2.94 5.73
CA LEU A 301 -40.34 -4.17 6.23
C LEU A 301 -41.09 -5.38 5.66
N PRO A 302 -40.38 -6.47 5.28
CA PRO A 302 -41.02 -7.66 4.75
C PRO A 302 -42.04 -8.24 5.75
N GLU A 303 -43.13 -8.79 5.19
CA GLU A 303 -44.42 -9.03 5.86
C GLU A 303 -44.36 -9.71 7.25
N GLY A 304 -45.34 -9.35 8.09
CA GLY A 304 -45.66 -10.06 9.34
C GLY A 304 -45.27 -9.36 10.64
N LEU A 305 -44.74 -8.14 10.59
CA LEU A 305 -44.28 -7.40 11.80
C LEU A 305 -44.88 -6.00 11.96
N THR A 306 -45.57 -5.49 10.95
CA THR A 306 -45.87 -4.06 10.81
C THR A 306 -47.31 -3.85 10.30
N PRO A 307 -47.97 -2.74 10.66
CA PRO A 307 -49.21 -2.34 9.99
C PRO A 307 -48.96 -2.09 8.49
N PRO A 308 -49.89 -2.45 7.59
CA PRO A 308 -49.74 -2.15 6.17
C PRO A 308 -49.59 -0.64 5.95
N ASN A 309 -48.69 -0.26 5.04
CA ASN A 309 -48.30 1.12 4.71
C ASN A 309 -47.53 1.89 5.79
N GLN A 310 -47.13 1.28 6.91
CA GLN A 310 -46.28 1.93 7.90
C GLN A 310 -44.80 1.66 7.61
N LEU A 311 -44.04 2.68 7.22
CA LEU A 311 -42.58 2.59 7.08
C LEU A 311 -41.89 2.57 8.46
N TRP A 312 -40.69 2.00 8.52
CA TRP A 312 -39.87 1.85 9.74
C TRP A 312 -38.42 2.23 9.49
N CYS A 313 -37.73 2.66 10.54
CA CYS A 313 -36.29 2.88 10.54
C CYS A 313 -35.65 2.52 11.88
N ILE A 314 -34.35 2.23 11.89
CA ILE A 314 -33.58 2.23 13.13
C ILE A 314 -33.17 3.66 13.48
N VAL A 315 -33.42 4.11 14.71
CA VAL A 315 -33.04 5.45 15.17
C VAL A 315 -31.58 5.54 15.62
N THR A 316 -31.09 6.77 15.69
CA THR A 316 -29.78 7.11 16.26
C THR A 316 -29.81 7.12 17.80
N GLU A 317 -28.64 7.02 18.43
CA GLU A 317 -28.49 6.84 19.90
C GLU A 317 -28.93 8.05 20.73
N ASP A 318 -29.01 9.24 20.12
CA ASP A 318 -29.58 10.46 20.69
C ASP A 318 -31.12 10.44 20.83
N CYS A 319 -31.81 9.47 20.20
CA CYS A 319 -33.25 9.33 20.34
C CYS A 319 -33.62 8.73 21.72
N PRO A 320 -34.53 9.35 22.50
CA PRO A 320 -34.93 8.84 23.82
C PRO A 320 -35.49 7.40 23.81
N THR A 321 -36.01 6.92 22.68
CA THR A 321 -36.53 5.54 22.55
C THR A 321 -35.51 4.51 22.08
N PHE A 322 -34.27 4.92 21.75
CA PHE A 322 -33.24 4.01 21.22
C PHE A 322 -32.98 2.80 22.14
N HIS A 323 -32.91 3.04 23.45
CA HIS A 323 -32.64 1.99 24.44
C HIS A 323 -33.82 1.04 24.69
N SER A 324 -35.06 1.47 24.46
CA SER A 324 -36.25 0.62 24.68
C SER A 324 -36.67 -0.14 23.43
N ASN A 325 -36.61 0.50 22.27
CA ASN A 325 -36.73 -0.15 20.97
C ASN A 325 -36.05 0.72 19.90
N PRO A 326 -34.90 0.31 19.34
CA PRO A 326 -34.22 1.10 18.31
C PRO A 326 -34.98 1.10 16.97
N LEU A 327 -35.91 0.16 16.74
CA LEU A 327 -36.73 0.09 15.54
C LEU A 327 -38.05 0.86 15.74
N GLN A 328 -38.22 1.97 15.03
CA GLN A 328 -39.31 2.92 15.27
C GLN A 328 -40.14 3.20 14.00
N PRO A 329 -41.44 3.50 14.13
CA PRO A 329 -42.28 3.86 13.00
C PRO A 329 -41.90 5.25 12.47
N CYS A 330 -41.85 5.34 11.15
CA CYS A 330 -41.58 6.56 10.42
C CYS A 330 -42.75 7.54 10.38
N ASN A 331 -42.45 8.82 10.16
CA ASN A 331 -43.43 9.88 10.00
C ASN A 331 -44.55 9.47 9.01
N PRO A 332 -45.85 9.64 9.32
CA PRO A 332 -46.95 9.19 8.44
C PRO A 332 -47.01 9.91 7.09
N LYS A 333 -46.26 11.01 6.90
CA LYS A 333 -46.08 11.66 5.58
C LYS A 333 -45.09 10.90 4.67
N ALA A 334 -44.26 10.04 5.24
CA ALA A 334 -43.33 9.18 4.51
C ALA A 334 -44.10 8.00 3.90
N THR A 335 -44.38 8.06 2.60
CA THR A 335 -45.00 6.93 1.88
C THR A 335 -43.95 6.08 1.21
N THR A 336 -44.24 4.79 1.00
CA THR A 336 -43.33 3.85 0.33
C THR A 336 -42.88 4.42 -1.00
N PHE A 337 -43.82 4.88 -1.83
CA PHE A 337 -43.53 5.54 -3.11
C PHE A 337 -42.54 6.70 -2.94
N TYR A 338 -42.75 7.61 -1.98
CA TYR A 338 -41.92 8.80 -1.82
C TYR A 338 -40.50 8.50 -1.28
N CYS A 339 -40.35 7.48 -0.44
CA CYS A 339 -39.07 7.10 0.14
C CYS A 339 -38.31 6.02 -0.65
N SER A 340 -39.00 5.21 -1.46
CA SER A 340 -38.39 4.16 -2.31
C SER A 340 -38.08 4.62 -3.74
N GLN A 341 -38.40 5.87 -4.13
CA GLN A 341 -37.86 6.47 -5.36
C GLN A 341 -36.35 6.73 -5.27
N LEU A 342 -35.78 6.72 -4.08
CA LEU A 342 -34.34 6.69 -3.89
C LEU A 342 -33.83 5.37 -4.47
N PRO A 343 -32.85 5.38 -5.39
CA PRO A 343 -32.24 4.17 -5.90
C PRO A 343 -31.76 3.34 -4.70
N SER A 344 -32.41 2.20 -4.48
CA SER A 344 -31.94 1.23 -3.49
C SER A 344 -30.48 0.93 -3.84
N PRO A 345 -29.53 1.06 -2.89
CA PRO A 345 -28.15 0.66 -3.13
C PRO A 345 -28.18 -0.85 -3.32
N SER A 346 -28.32 -1.27 -4.58
CA SER A 346 -28.45 -2.68 -4.93
C SER A 346 -27.24 -3.39 -4.32
N PRO A 347 -27.44 -4.46 -3.52
CA PRO A 347 -26.31 -5.25 -3.07
C PRO A 347 -25.54 -5.66 -4.34
N ALA A 348 -24.23 -5.39 -4.35
CA ALA A 348 -23.41 -5.64 -5.52
C ALA A 348 -23.70 -7.05 -6.01
N LEU A 349 -24.21 -7.16 -7.25
CA LEU A 349 -24.63 -8.43 -7.80
C LEU A 349 -23.48 -9.43 -7.64
N PRO A 350 -23.71 -10.63 -7.07
CA PRO A 350 -22.66 -11.65 -7.04
C PRO A 350 -22.16 -11.84 -8.48
N PRO A 351 -20.83 -11.99 -8.67
CA PRO A 351 -20.26 -12.04 -10.01
C PRO A 351 -20.97 -13.13 -10.83
N ASN A 352 -21.55 -12.73 -11.96
CA ASN A 352 -22.24 -13.67 -12.84
C ASN A 352 -21.31 -14.84 -13.15
N PRO A 353 -21.79 -16.11 -13.06
CA PRO A 353 -20.98 -17.24 -13.49
C PRO A 353 -20.56 -17.04 -14.95
N PRO A 354 -19.34 -17.45 -15.33
CA PRO A 354 -18.78 -17.16 -16.65
C PRO A 354 -19.72 -17.67 -17.75
N PHE A 355 -20.17 -16.74 -18.58
CA PHE A 355 -21.08 -17.03 -19.68
C PHE A 355 -20.33 -17.89 -20.72
N HIS A 356 -20.55 -19.20 -20.71
CA HIS A 356 -20.00 -20.08 -21.75
C HIS A 356 -20.70 -19.76 -23.08
N PRO A 357 -19.99 -19.20 -24.09
CA PRO A 357 -20.60 -18.98 -25.38
C PRO A 357 -20.92 -20.34 -26.03
N PRO A 358 -22.09 -20.51 -26.68
CA PRO A 358 -22.36 -21.72 -27.44
C PRO A 358 -21.35 -21.86 -28.59
N PRO A 359 -20.97 -23.09 -28.98
CA PRO A 359 -19.97 -23.31 -30.02
C PRO A 359 -20.40 -22.63 -31.33
N ALA A 360 -19.54 -21.76 -31.84
CA ALA A 360 -19.87 -20.88 -32.95
C ALA A 360 -20.19 -21.69 -34.23
N ARG A 361 -21.42 -21.54 -34.75
CA ARG A 361 -21.75 -22.03 -36.10
C ARG A 361 -20.91 -21.28 -37.12
N SER A 362 -20.11 -22.03 -37.88
CA SER A 362 -19.33 -21.54 -39.02
C SER A 362 -20.23 -20.81 -40.04
N ARG A 363 -20.05 -19.49 -40.17
CA ARG A 363 -20.70 -18.68 -41.22
C ARG A 363 -19.77 -18.45 -42.42
N PRO A 364 -20.32 -18.20 -43.62
CA PRO A 364 -19.59 -18.33 -44.88
C PRO A 364 -18.62 -17.18 -45.16
N ARG A 365 -17.60 -17.50 -45.95
CA ARG A 365 -16.50 -16.63 -46.37
C ARG A 365 -17.02 -15.44 -47.20
N GLN A 366 -16.77 -14.21 -46.76
CA GLN A 366 -17.01 -13.02 -47.59
C GLN A 366 -15.96 -12.89 -48.71
N PRO A 367 -16.30 -12.28 -49.87
CA PRO A 367 -15.34 -12.00 -50.93
C PRO A 367 -14.37 -10.89 -50.51
N GLN A 368 -13.09 -11.01 -50.85
CA GLN A 368 -12.12 -9.93 -50.62
C GLN A 368 -12.20 -8.85 -51.73
N PRO A 369 -12.00 -7.56 -51.40
CA PRO A 369 -11.81 -6.51 -52.39
C PRO A 369 -10.49 -6.68 -53.14
N PHE A 370 -10.48 -6.39 -54.44
CA PHE A 370 -9.26 -6.36 -55.24
C PHE A 370 -8.38 -5.18 -54.82
N LEU A 371 -7.15 -5.47 -54.41
CA LEU A 371 -6.10 -4.46 -54.24
C LEU A 371 -5.41 -4.16 -55.60
N PRO A 372 -5.06 -2.91 -55.90
CA PRO A 372 -4.34 -2.56 -57.12
C PRO A 372 -2.89 -3.10 -57.12
N PRO A 373 -2.30 -3.38 -58.29
CA PRO A 373 -0.95 -3.92 -58.38
C PRO A 373 0.12 -2.89 -57.95
N PRO A 374 1.22 -3.33 -57.32
CA PRO A 374 2.26 -2.44 -56.85
C PRO A 374 3.08 -1.82 -58.00
N PRO A 375 3.67 -0.62 -57.81
CA PRO A 375 4.44 0.06 -58.84
C PRO A 375 5.74 -0.68 -59.19
N ARG A 376 6.09 -0.67 -60.49
CA ARG A 376 7.32 -1.29 -61.02
C ARG A 376 8.57 -0.63 -60.44
N GLN A 377 9.44 -1.41 -59.81
CA GLN A 377 10.78 -0.96 -59.44
C GLN A 377 11.73 -0.88 -60.65
N PRO A 378 12.67 0.09 -60.69
CA PRO A 378 13.67 0.20 -61.74
C PRO A 378 14.74 -0.91 -61.66
N ARG A 379 15.32 -1.26 -62.81
CA ARG A 379 16.32 -2.34 -62.93
C ARG A 379 17.61 -2.04 -62.15
N SER A 380 18.07 -3.05 -61.41
CA SER A 380 19.41 -3.09 -60.80
C SER A 380 20.51 -3.04 -61.87
N SER A 381 21.48 -2.16 -61.68
CA SER A 381 22.77 -2.17 -62.38
C SER A 381 23.85 -2.79 -61.48
N ARG A 382 24.81 -3.50 -62.10
CA ARG A 382 25.92 -4.19 -61.44
C ARG A 382 26.90 -3.20 -60.81
N TYR A 383 27.56 -3.56 -59.69
CA TYR A 383 29.00 -3.36 -59.40
C TYR A 383 29.39 -4.06 -58.06
N PRO A 384 30.69 -4.20 -57.66
CA PRO A 384 31.22 -5.51 -57.24
C PRO A 384 31.58 -5.66 -55.74
N ARG A 385 32.06 -6.86 -55.39
CA ARG A 385 32.52 -7.32 -54.06
C ARG A 385 33.43 -6.32 -53.30
N PRO A 386 33.26 -6.16 -51.97
CA PRO A 386 34.26 -5.54 -51.11
C PRO A 386 35.44 -6.49 -50.81
N GLY A 387 36.65 -5.95 -50.80
CA GLY A 387 37.85 -6.59 -50.25
C GLY A 387 37.99 -6.40 -48.74
N GLY A 388 38.92 -7.12 -48.11
CA GLY A 388 39.05 -7.19 -46.64
C GLY A 388 39.69 -5.97 -45.97
N ALA A 389 39.55 -5.90 -44.65
CA ALA A 389 40.12 -4.87 -43.77
C ALA A 389 41.17 -5.45 -42.77
N PRO A 390 42.09 -4.63 -42.23
CA PRO A 390 43.37 -5.13 -41.69
C PRO A 390 43.36 -5.45 -40.17
N ARG A 391 44.36 -6.22 -39.72
CA ARG A 391 44.62 -6.52 -38.29
C ARG A 391 45.13 -5.29 -37.52
N PRO A 392 44.80 -5.15 -36.22
CA PRO A 392 45.36 -4.11 -35.35
C PRO A 392 46.82 -4.41 -34.91
N PRO A 393 47.61 -3.37 -34.57
CA PRO A 393 49.03 -3.51 -34.18
C PRO A 393 49.21 -3.90 -32.69
N LYS A 394 50.36 -4.53 -32.39
CA LYS A 394 50.77 -4.90 -31.02
C LYS A 394 51.21 -3.68 -30.18
N PRO A 395 50.98 -3.68 -28.84
CA PRO A 395 51.48 -2.64 -27.94
C PRO A 395 53.01 -2.73 -27.74
N LYS A 396 53.65 -1.57 -27.48
CA LYS A 396 55.09 -1.45 -27.23
C LYS A 396 55.42 -1.50 -25.73
N SER A 397 56.58 -2.07 -25.41
CA SER A 397 57.12 -2.17 -24.05
C SER A 397 57.56 -0.79 -23.49
N PRO A 398 57.38 -0.51 -22.18
CA PRO A 398 57.84 0.75 -21.57
C PRO A 398 59.36 0.79 -21.39
N ARG A 399 59.92 2.01 -21.36
CA ARG A 399 61.36 2.32 -21.31
C ARG A 399 61.72 2.96 -19.97
N ASN A 400 62.83 2.54 -19.37
CA ASN A 400 63.38 3.12 -18.14
C ASN A 400 63.72 4.62 -18.28
N PRO A 401 63.48 5.46 -17.26
CA PRO A 401 64.09 6.78 -17.14
C PRO A 401 65.46 6.71 -16.44
N ARG A 402 66.46 7.41 -16.98
CA ARG A 402 67.73 7.70 -16.29
C ARG A 402 68.02 9.21 -16.33
N SER A 403 68.20 9.77 -15.14
CA SER A 403 69.26 10.71 -14.75
C SER A 403 69.46 12.06 -15.48
N ALA A 404 69.18 13.13 -14.71
CA ALA A 404 69.69 14.51 -14.79
C ALA A 404 69.54 15.10 -13.36
N ARG A 405 70.36 15.98 -12.77
CA ARG A 405 71.62 16.68 -13.11
C ARG A 405 71.62 17.58 -14.35
N ASN A 406 71.94 18.88 -14.27
CA ASN A 406 72.32 19.74 -13.12
C ASN A 406 71.20 20.74 -12.78
#